data_AF-A0A966G934-F1
#
_entry.id   AF-A0A966G934-F1
#
_cell.length_a   1.000
_cell.length_b   1.000
_cell.length_c   1.000
_cell.angle_alpha   90.00
_cell.angle_beta   90.00
_cell.angle_gamma   90.00
#
_symmetry.space_group_name_H-M   'P 1'
#
loop_
_entity.id
_entity.type
_entity.pdbx_description
1 polymer ?
#
loop_
_entity_poly.entity_id
_entity_poly.type
_entity_poly.pdbx_seq_one_letter_code
_entity_poly.pdbx_strand_id
1 'polypeptide(L)'
;MHRYDPARQRLALGLAGLAGLVDATGFVVAGRYFTSFMSGNTTRMGVDLLARPALALAPLGLIGCFLAGVISGALIGRRTAERRKPVLLGLVAVLLAGAAVSLAAGWPLPFLAASALAMGVANNVFARDGEVTVGVT
;
A
#
# COMPACT_ATOMS: atom_id res chain seq x y z
N MET A 1 6.92 15.01 22.62
CA MET A 1 6.06 14.85 21.42
C MET A 1 6.64 15.68 20.28
N HIS A 2 7.30 15.06 19.29
CA HIS A 2 7.76 15.77 18.10
C HIS A 2 6.54 16.21 17.27
N ARG A 3 6.19 17.50 17.31
CA ARG A 3 5.16 18.05 16.42
C ARG A 3 5.72 18.07 15.00
N TYR A 4 5.04 17.38 14.08
CA TYR A 4 5.30 17.51 12.64
C TYR A 4 5.02 18.95 12.20
N ASP A 5 5.81 19.45 11.26
CA ASP A 5 5.51 20.69 10.56
C ASP A 5 4.21 20.55 9.75
N PRO A 6 3.45 21.65 9.56
CA PRO A 6 2.15 21.61 8.89
C PRO A 6 2.19 20.97 7.50
N ALA A 7 3.30 21.11 6.76
CA ALA A 7 3.45 20.51 5.44
C ALA A 7 3.51 18.97 5.50
N ARG A 8 4.21 18.39 6.49
CA ARG A 8 4.24 16.93 6.69
C ARG A 8 2.89 16.39 7.14
N GLN A 9 2.14 17.13 7.94
CA GLN A 9 0.78 16.76 8.32
C GLN A 9 -0.16 16.70 7.11
N ARG A 10 -0.13 17.73 6.25
CA ARG A 10 -0.92 17.75 5.00
C ARG A 10 -0.57 16.60 4.07
N LEU A 11 0.72 16.28 3.93
CA LEU A 11 1.16 15.12 3.14
C LEU A 11 0.66 13.80 3.74
N ALA A 12 0.71 13.65 5.06
CA ALA A 12 0.23 12.44 5.73
C ALA A 12 -1.29 12.27 5.55
N LEU A 13 -2.06 13.35 5.69
CA LEU A 13 -3.49 13.35 5.41
C LEU A 13 -3.79 13.01 3.94
N GLY A 14 -3.03 13.58 3.00
CA GLY A 14 -3.15 13.26 1.58
C GLY A 14 -2.87 11.79 1.27
N LEU A 15 -1.82 11.21 1.87
CA LEU A 15 -1.48 9.80 1.72
C LEU A 15 -2.50 8.87 2.38
N ALA A 16 -3.05 9.25 3.53
CA ALA A 16 -4.14 8.51 4.17
C ALA A 16 -5.42 8.55 3.31
N GLY A 17 -5.75 9.70 2.72
CA GLY A 17 -6.85 9.83 1.78
C GLY A 17 -6.64 8.99 0.51
N LEU A 18 -5.42 8.98 -0.03
CA LEU A 18 -5.05 8.13 -1.16
C LEU A 18 -5.18 6.64 -0.82
N ALA A 19 -4.65 6.21 0.33
CA ALA A 19 -4.78 4.85 0.82
C ALA A 19 -6.25 4.42 0.93
N GLY A 20 -7.10 5.26 1.53
CA GLY A 20 -8.55 5.01 1.62
C GLY A 20 -9.23 4.93 0.25
N LEU A 21 -8.85 5.77 -0.72
CA LEU A 21 -9.40 5.73 -2.07
C LEU A 21 -9.05 4.44 -2.81
N VAL A 22 -7.79 4.02 -2.76
CA VAL A 22 -7.34 2.79 -3.44
C VAL A 22 -7.98 1.57 -2.77
N ASP A 23 -8.17 1.58 -1.45
CA ASP A 23 -8.92 0.55 -0.73
C ASP A 23 -10.41 0.51 -1.09
N ALA A 24 -11.08 1.66 -1.14
CA ALA A 24 -12.47 1.72 -1.59
C ALA A 24 -12.61 1.17 -3.01
N THR A 25 -11.65 1.50 -3.89
CA THR A 25 -11.60 0.98 -5.26
C THR A 25 -11.45 -0.54 -5.23
N GLY A 26 -10.41 -1.08 -4.59
CA GLY A 26 -10.18 -2.52 -4.47
C GLY A 26 -11.35 -3.28 -3.85
N PHE A 27 -12.01 -2.68 -2.87
CA PHE A 27 -13.19 -3.28 -2.25
C PHE A 27 -14.35 -3.42 -3.24
N VAL A 28 -14.63 -2.37 -4.03
CA VAL A 28 -15.74 -2.35 -4.99
C VAL A 28 -15.45 -3.23 -6.22
N VAL A 29 -14.26 -3.10 -6.82
CA VAL A 29 -13.98 -3.74 -8.12
C VAL A 29 -13.37 -5.14 -8.03
N ALA A 30 -12.75 -5.51 -6.92
CA ALA A 30 -11.93 -6.73 -6.87
C ALA A 30 -12.38 -7.75 -5.81
N GLY A 31 -13.63 -7.64 -5.33
CA GLY A 31 -14.23 -8.68 -4.48
C GLY A 31 -14.04 -8.45 -2.97
N ARG A 32 -14.17 -7.19 -2.52
CA ARG A 32 -14.13 -6.76 -1.12
C ARG A 32 -12.73 -6.87 -0.44
N TYR A 33 -11.65 -6.88 -1.22
CA TYR A 33 -10.28 -6.88 -0.68
C TYR A 33 -9.73 -5.47 -0.52
N PHE A 34 -8.76 -5.31 0.38
CA PHE A 34 -8.09 -4.05 0.65
C PHE A 34 -6.65 -4.11 0.10
N THR A 35 -6.13 -3.01 -0.39
CA THR A 35 -4.76 -2.89 -0.91
C THR A 35 -3.82 -2.20 0.09
N SER A 36 -4.36 -1.53 1.10
CA SER A 36 -3.67 -0.76 2.13
C SER A 36 -4.00 -1.30 3.51
N PHE A 37 -5.27 -1.56 3.83
CA PHE A 37 -5.70 -2.03 5.15
C PHE A 37 -5.42 -3.52 5.40
N MET A 38 -4.16 -3.83 5.73
CA MET A 38 -3.68 -5.22 5.86
C MET A 38 -4.32 -5.97 7.03
N SER A 39 -4.69 -5.31 8.12
CA SER A 39 -5.43 -5.93 9.24
C SER A 39 -6.78 -6.51 8.78
N GLY A 40 -7.46 -5.81 7.86
CA GLY A 40 -8.68 -6.31 7.23
C GLY A 40 -8.42 -7.57 6.37
N ASN A 41 -7.35 -7.57 5.58
CA ASN A 41 -6.97 -8.74 4.79
C ASN A 41 -6.57 -9.94 5.65
N THR A 42 -5.86 -9.75 6.76
CA THR A 42 -5.51 -10.84 7.69
C THR A 42 -6.75 -11.43 8.35
N THR A 43 -7.72 -10.58 8.73
CA THR A 43 -9.01 -11.03 9.27
C THR A 43 -9.76 -11.87 8.24
N ARG A 44 -9.82 -11.37 7.00
CA ARG A 44 -10.47 -12.08 5.89
C ARG A 44 -9.77 -13.39 5.56
N MET A 45 -8.44 -13.41 5.56
CA MET A 45 -7.66 -14.63 5.40
C MET A 45 -8.03 -15.67 6.47
N GLY A 46 -8.17 -15.27 7.74
CA GLY A 46 -8.61 -16.17 8.81
C GLY A 46 -10.01 -16.74 8.59
N VAL A 47 -10.96 -15.91 8.14
CA VAL A 47 -12.31 -16.36 7.77
C VAL A 47 -12.28 -17.33 6.59
N ASP A 48 -11.52 -16.98 5.54
CA ASP A 48 -11.41 -17.79 4.32
C ASP A 48 -10.71 -19.13 4.59
N LEU A 49 -9.70 -19.17 5.48
CA LEU A 49 -9.04 -20.41 5.90
C LEU A 49 -10.01 -21.41 6.53
N LEU A 50 -10.97 -20.94 7.32
CA LEU A 50 -11.97 -21.79 7.96
C LEU A 50 -13.10 -22.18 7.01
N ALA A 51 -13.54 -21.25 6.16
CA ALA A 51 -14.67 -21.48 5.26
C ALA A 51 -14.28 -22.28 4.00
N ARG A 52 -13.25 -21.82 3.28
CA ARG A 52 -12.75 -22.39 2.03
C ARG A 52 -11.26 -22.03 1.86
N PRO A 53 -10.32 -22.88 2.32
CA PRO A 53 -8.90 -22.56 2.40
C PRO A 53 -8.26 -21.99 1.12
N ALA A 54 -8.72 -22.43 -0.05
CA ALA A 54 -8.24 -21.94 -1.34
C ALA A 54 -8.45 -20.41 -1.53
N LEU A 55 -9.50 -19.83 -0.93
CA LEU A 55 -9.77 -18.40 -1.03
C LEU A 55 -8.78 -17.55 -0.22
N ALA A 56 -8.14 -18.12 0.81
CA ALA A 56 -7.17 -17.43 1.63
C ALA A 56 -5.89 -17.03 0.88
N LEU A 57 -5.64 -17.63 -0.29
CA LEU A 57 -4.51 -17.28 -1.15
C LEU A 57 -4.58 -15.84 -1.66
N ALA A 58 -5.78 -15.30 -1.88
CA ALA A 58 -5.95 -13.92 -2.36
C ALA A 58 -5.51 -12.85 -1.32
N PRO A 59 -6.04 -12.82 -0.08
CA PRO A 59 -5.57 -11.88 0.94
C PRO A 59 -4.12 -12.15 1.35
N LEU A 60 -3.66 -13.41 1.35
CA LEU A 60 -2.25 -13.74 1.57
C LEU A 60 -1.35 -13.13 0.49
N GLY A 61 -1.74 -13.22 -0.78
CA GLY A 61 -1.02 -12.62 -1.90
C GLY A 61 -0.94 -11.10 -1.79
N LEU A 62 -2.03 -10.44 -1.38
CA LEU A 62 -2.05 -8.99 -1.14
C LEU A 62 -1.09 -8.58 -0.02
N ILE A 63 -1.07 -9.31 1.08
CA ILE A 63 -0.11 -9.09 2.18
C ILE A 63 1.32 -9.28 1.66
N GLY A 64 1.57 -10.31 0.84
CA GLY A 64 2.86 -10.55 0.21
C GLY A 64 3.32 -9.40 -0.69
N CYS A 65 2.45 -8.90 -1.56
CA CYS A 65 2.73 -7.73 -2.41
C CYS A 65 3.01 -6.48 -1.58
N PHE A 66 2.20 -6.22 -0.56
CA PHE A 66 2.41 -5.10 0.36
C PHE A 66 3.77 -5.21 1.07
N LEU A 67 4.10 -6.38 1.61
CA LEU A 67 5.39 -6.62 2.28
C LEU A 67 6.57 -6.41 1.31
N ALA A 68 6.47 -6.89 0.07
CA ALA A 68 7.47 -6.63 -0.95
C ALA A 68 7.63 -5.12 -1.23
N GLY A 69 6.52 -4.36 -1.18
CA GLY A 69 6.50 -2.90 -1.31
C GLY A 69 7.21 -2.22 -0.14
N VAL A 70 6.96 -2.69 1.08
CA VAL A 70 7.63 -2.18 2.28
C VAL A 70 9.13 -2.42 2.21
N ILE A 71 9.55 -3.64 1.85
CA ILE A 71 10.97 -4.01 1.75
C ILE A 71 11.67 -3.20 0.65
N SER A 72 11.09 -3.16 -0.55
CA SER A 72 11.66 -2.39 -1.66
C SER A 72 11.71 -0.89 -1.38
N GLY A 73 10.65 -0.33 -0.79
CA GLY A 73 10.60 1.07 -0.35
C GLY A 73 11.66 1.41 0.68
N ALA A 74 11.90 0.52 1.66
CA ALA A 74 12.96 0.71 2.65
C ALA A 74 14.36 0.68 2.00
N LEU A 75 14.62 -0.29 1.12
CA LEU A 75 15.90 -0.43 0.41
C LEU A 75 16.19 0.78 -0.49
N ILE A 76 15.19 1.21 -1.28
CA ILE A 76 15.31 2.38 -2.17
C ILE A 76 15.47 3.65 -1.34
N GLY A 77 14.69 3.81 -0.28
CA GLY A 77 14.74 4.98 0.59
C GLY A 77 16.09 5.15 1.30
N ARG A 78 16.75 4.04 1.67
CA ARG A 78 18.12 4.06 2.21
C ARG A 78 19.15 4.46 1.17
N ARG A 79 19.04 3.95 -0.07
CA ARG A 79 19.95 4.31 -1.17
C ARG A 79 19.79 5.75 -1.67
N THR A 80 18.62 6.34 -1.45
CA THR A 80 18.26 7.69 -1.92
C THR A 80 18.02 8.65 -0.77
N ALA A 81 18.78 8.54 0.34
CA ALA A 81 18.51 9.24 1.60
C ALA A 81 18.19 10.75 1.44
N GLU A 82 18.96 11.48 0.62
CA GLU A 82 18.75 12.92 0.36
C GLU A 82 17.47 13.23 -0.41
N ARG A 83 17.01 12.31 -1.26
CA ARG A 83 15.83 12.47 -2.15
C ARG A 83 14.74 11.44 -1.86
N ARG A 84 14.73 10.88 -0.66
CA ARG A 84 13.91 9.73 -0.30
C ARG A 84 12.43 9.97 -0.59
N LYS A 85 11.87 11.07 -0.10
CA LYS A 85 10.44 11.39 -0.26
C LYS A 85 10.02 11.51 -1.73
N PRO A 86 10.65 12.36 -2.57
CA PRO A 86 10.24 12.46 -3.98
C PRO A 86 10.46 11.15 -4.74
N VAL A 87 11.51 10.38 -4.45
CA VAL A 87 11.74 9.07 -5.10
C VAL A 87 10.64 8.06 -4.74
N LEU A 88 10.32 7.91 -3.45
CA LEU A 88 9.28 6.97 -3.01
C LEU A 88 7.89 7.39 -3.51
N LEU A 89 7.56 8.68 -3.44
CA LEU A 89 6.29 9.20 -3.96
C LEU A 89 6.18 9.04 -5.49
N GLY A 90 7.28 9.25 -6.22
CA GLY A 90 7.34 8.99 -7.66
C GLY A 90 7.10 7.51 -7.99
N LEU A 91 7.71 6.60 -7.22
CA LEU A 91 7.47 5.16 -7.37
C LEU A 91 6.01 4.78 -7.07
N VAL A 92 5.43 5.31 -6.00
CA VAL A 92 4.00 5.12 -5.68
C VAL A 92 3.13 5.62 -6.84
N ALA A 93 3.42 6.79 -7.39
CA ALA A 93 2.66 7.36 -8.50
C ALA A 93 2.73 6.48 -9.76
N VAL A 94 3.92 5.98 -10.13
CA VAL A 94 4.09 5.08 -11.28
C VAL A 94 3.34 3.76 -11.07
N LEU A 95 3.43 3.16 -9.89
CA LEU A 95 2.74 1.91 -9.58
C LEU A 95 1.21 2.09 -9.61
N LEU A 96 0.69 3.17 -9.05
CA LEU A 96 -0.75 3.46 -9.09
C LEU A 96 -1.25 3.83 -10.49
N ALA A 97 -0.43 4.50 -11.30
CA ALA A 97 -0.75 4.72 -12.71
C ALA A 97 -0.86 3.39 -13.48
N GLY A 98 0.09 2.48 -13.27
CA GLY A 98 0.03 1.12 -13.83
C GLY A 98 -1.18 0.33 -13.33
N ALA A 99 -1.52 0.47 -12.05
CA ALA A 99 -2.72 -0.14 -11.48
C ALA A 99 -3.99 0.40 -12.13
N ALA A 100 -4.10 1.71 -12.31
CA ALA A 100 -5.25 2.35 -12.95
C ALA A 100 -5.41 1.91 -14.42
N VAL A 101 -4.31 1.82 -15.18
CA VAL A 101 -4.33 1.29 -16.55
C VAL A 101 -4.78 -0.17 -16.58
N SER A 102 -4.29 -0.99 -15.65
CA SER A 102 -4.68 -2.41 -15.54
C SER A 102 -6.17 -2.55 -15.23
N LEU A 103 -6.69 -1.71 -14.34
CA LEU A 103 -8.11 -1.71 -14.00
C LEU A 103 -8.98 -1.29 -15.20
N ALA A 104 -8.56 -0.24 -15.93
CA ALA A 104 -9.24 0.20 -17.15
C ALA A 104 -9.23 -0.87 -18.25
N ALA A 105 -8.21 -1.72 -18.31
CA ALA A 105 -8.11 -2.86 -19.21
C ALA A 105 -8.91 -4.11 -18.74
N GLY A 106 -9.59 -4.03 -17.59
CA GLY A 106 -10.36 -5.15 -17.03
C GLY A 106 -9.51 -6.22 -16.36
N TRP A 107 -8.29 -5.88 -15.91
CA TRP A 107 -7.36 -6.82 -15.25
C TRP A 107 -7.27 -6.53 -13.74
N PRO A 108 -8.17 -7.10 -12.91
CA PRO A 108 -8.24 -6.80 -11.48
C PRO A 108 -7.04 -7.32 -10.68
N LEU A 109 -6.44 -8.46 -11.07
CA LEU A 109 -5.29 -9.02 -10.35
C LEU A 109 -4.05 -8.10 -10.44
N PRO A 110 -3.59 -7.66 -11.62
CA PRO A 110 -2.50 -6.69 -11.72
C PRO A 110 -2.79 -5.36 -11.00
N PHE A 111 -4.03 -4.88 -11.07
CA PHE A 111 -4.46 -3.70 -10.30
C PHE A 111 -4.23 -3.90 -8.80
N LEU A 112 -4.73 -5.01 -8.25
CA LEU A 112 -4.61 -5.34 -6.82
C LEU A 112 -3.15 -5.46 -6.39
N ALA A 113 -2.34 -6.19 -7.16
CA ALA A 113 -0.92 -6.42 -6.84
C ALA A 113 -0.11 -5.12 -6.88
N ALA A 114 -0.27 -4.32 -7.95
CA ALA A 114 0.44 -3.04 -8.10
C ALA A 114 0.02 -2.03 -7.02
N SER A 115 -1.27 -1.99 -6.69
CA SER A 115 -1.82 -1.12 -5.63
C SER A 115 -1.28 -1.50 -4.26
N ALA A 116 -1.29 -2.79 -3.91
CA ALA A 116 -0.75 -3.27 -2.64
C ALA A 116 0.75 -3.00 -2.52
N LEU A 117 1.50 -3.23 -3.60
CA LEU A 117 2.93 -2.90 -3.68
C LEU A 117 3.15 -1.39 -3.47
N ALA A 118 2.36 -0.54 -4.13
CA ALA A 118 2.44 0.92 -3.99
C ALA A 118 2.18 1.37 -2.55
N MET A 119 1.16 0.81 -1.90
CA MET A 119 0.83 1.13 -0.51
C MET A 119 1.95 0.70 0.46
N GLY A 120 2.59 -0.44 0.20
CA GLY A 120 3.79 -0.86 0.94
C GLY A 120 4.95 0.11 0.79
N VAL A 121 5.19 0.62 -0.42
CA VAL A 121 6.20 1.67 -0.67
C VAL A 121 5.82 2.96 0.07
N ALA A 122 4.55 3.36 0.03
CA ALA A 122 4.05 4.57 0.67
C ALA A 122 4.25 4.56 2.20
N ASN A 123 4.20 3.39 2.84
CA ASN A 123 4.47 3.23 4.28
C ASN A 123 5.90 3.64 4.68
N ASN A 124 6.82 3.73 3.72
CA ASN A 124 8.19 4.21 3.94
C ASN A 124 8.37 5.72 3.76
N VAL A 125 7.35 6.49 3.37
CA VAL A 125 7.50 7.94 3.09
C VAL A 125 7.83 8.74 4.35
N PHE A 126 7.31 8.30 5.51
CA PHE A 126 7.54 8.96 6.80
C PHE A 126 8.55 8.25 7.69
N ALA A 127 9.11 7.10 7.30
CA ALA A 127 10.02 6.40 8.21
C ALA A 127 11.27 7.25 8.53
N ARG A 128 11.72 7.23 9.78
CA ARG A 128 12.96 7.86 10.28
C ARG A 128 13.74 6.84 11.07
N ASP A 129 15.06 6.81 10.86
CA ASP A 129 15.97 5.91 11.60
C ASP A 129 15.57 4.42 11.56
N GLY A 130 14.90 3.99 10.49
CA GLY A 130 14.40 2.62 10.31
C GLY A 130 13.00 2.37 10.85
N GLU A 131 12.41 3.32 11.59
CA GLU A 131 11.06 3.20 12.15
C GLU A 131 10.03 4.00 11.35
N VAL A 132 8.86 3.41 11.11
CA VAL A 132 7.73 4.09 10.48
C VAL A 132 7.07 5.02 11.50
N THR A 133 7.24 6.33 11.33
CA THR A 133 6.73 7.31 12.30
C THR A 133 5.27 7.73 12.07
N VAL A 134 4.73 7.45 10.87
CA VAL A 134 3.30 7.57 10.53
C VAL A 134 2.97 6.46 9.53
N GLY A 135 2.26 5.43 10.00
CA GLY A 135 1.66 4.43 9.12
C GLY A 135 0.39 4.98 8.50
N VAL A 136 0.22 4.77 7.19
CA VAL A 136 -1.01 5.14 6.45
C VAL A 136 -1.80 3.92 6.00
N THR A 137 -1.39 2.73 6.45
CA THR A 137 -1.83 1.39 6.03
C THR A 137 -2.08 0.52 7.25
#